data_AF-A0A522WIX4-F1
#
_entry.id   AF-A0A522WIX4-F1
#
_cell.length_a   1.000
_cell.length_b   1.000
_cell.length_c   1.000
_cell.angle_alpha   90.00
_cell.angle_beta   90.00
_cell.angle_gamma   90.00
#
_symmetry.space_group_name_H-M   'P 1'
#
loop_
_entity.id
_entity.type
_entity.pdbx_description
1 polymer ?
#
loop_
_entity_poly.entity_id
_entity_poly.type
_entity_poly.pdbx_seq_one_letter_code
_entity_poly.pdbx_strand_id
1 'polypeptide(L)'
;MPCIILACLLILLAVKSSLAIESKTFDGVIDFQNKGISFNLDLEEKGRLEVSGGIEGDSYRIKISLRHIKFGKSNLVTDFYTQGIIIRDPAAAKLKSVKGKAWTQNTLLNFKPLKEFLADYEISNSRLTIHALSWADLGLKGYIEKGAYYDLLLIIREMPLRDLAGLLGVSPDEVELSGVVSGEASIRGKQDEAADGVKIEAKLTARKGSVS
;
A
#
# COMPACT_ATOMS: atom_id res chain seq x y z
N MET A 1 13.10 -52.53 -16.39
CA MET A 1 12.86 -51.30 -15.62
C MET A 1 13.25 -50.06 -16.43
N PRO A 2 12.49 -49.64 -17.48
CA PRO A 2 12.80 -48.41 -18.23
C PRO A 2 11.81 -47.26 -18.00
N CYS A 3 10.82 -47.41 -17.10
CA CYS A 3 9.72 -46.44 -16.95
C CYS A 3 10.03 -45.27 -16.00
N ILE A 4 11.02 -45.41 -15.11
CA ILE A 4 11.34 -44.40 -14.08
C ILE A 4 12.20 -43.27 -14.65
N ILE A 5 13.07 -43.56 -15.61
CA ILE A 5 13.96 -42.56 -16.23
C ILE A 5 13.18 -41.58 -17.10
N LEU A 6 12.12 -42.04 -17.78
CA LEU A 6 11.27 -41.20 -18.62
C LEU A 6 10.40 -40.24 -17.78
N ALA A 7 9.94 -40.67 -16.61
CA ALA A 7 9.19 -39.83 -15.68
C ALA A 7 10.05 -38.71 -15.07
N CYS A 8 11.32 -38.98 -14.74
CA CYS A 8 12.25 -37.95 -14.26
C CYS A 8 12.62 -36.94 -15.36
N LEU A 9 12.75 -37.38 -16.62
CA LEU A 9 13.04 -36.49 -17.75
C LEU A 9 11.84 -35.58 -18.08
N LEU A 10 10.61 -36.08 -17.93
CA LEU A 10 9.37 -35.30 -18.11
C LEU A 10 9.14 -34.28 -16.99
N ILE A 11 9.56 -34.57 -15.75
CA ILE A 11 9.51 -33.59 -14.64
C ILE A 11 10.55 -32.47 -14.83
N LEU A 12 11.73 -32.80 -15.38
CA LEU A 12 12.75 -31.80 -15.73
C LEU A 12 12.33 -30.91 -16.91
N LEU A 13 11.52 -31.43 -17.84
CA LEU A 13 10.96 -30.65 -18.96
C LEU A 13 9.68 -29.87 -18.59
N ALA A 14 9.06 -30.16 -17.45
CA ALA A 14 7.85 -29.50 -16.96
C ALA A 14 8.13 -28.36 -15.96
N VAL A 15 9.40 -28.06 -15.68
CA VAL A 15 9.77 -26.79 -15.06
C VAL A 15 9.53 -25.72 -16.11
N LYS A 16 8.29 -25.21 -16.16
CA LYS A 16 8.06 -23.86 -16.66
C LYS A 16 8.92 -22.97 -15.78
N SER A 17 10.12 -22.70 -16.27
CA SER A 17 10.98 -21.63 -15.77
C SER A 17 10.05 -20.46 -15.56
N SER A 18 9.87 -20.07 -14.30
CA SER A 18 9.45 -18.72 -13.99
C SER A 18 10.56 -17.87 -14.57
N LEU A 19 10.39 -17.49 -15.84
CA LEU A 19 11.26 -16.54 -16.51
C LEU A 19 10.98 -15.24 -15.78
N ALA A 20 11.80 -14.95 -14.77
CA ALA A 20 11.92 -13.61 -14.24
C ALA A 20 12.16 -12.71 -15.45
N ILE A 21 11.19 -11.87 -15.77
CA ILE A 21 11.21 -10.98 -16.94
C ILE A 21 12.42 -10.02 -16.84
N GLU A 22 12.89 -9.74 -15.62
CA GLU A 22 14.16 -9.08 -15.30
C GLU A 22 14.81 -9.74 -14.08
N SER A 23 16.11 -10.00 -14.15
CA SER A 23 16.92 -10.34 -12.97
C SER A 23 17.62 -9.09 -12.48
N LYS A 24 17.36 -8.67 -11.24
CA LYS A 24 18.03 -7.54 -10.60
C LYS A 24 18.79 -8.03 -9.39
N THR A 25 20.06 -7.66 -9.30
CA THR A 25 20.91 -7.92 -8.15
C THR A 25 20.60 -6.91 -7.05
N PHE A 26 20.58 -7.36 -5.81
CA PHE A 26 20.48 -6.51 -4.63
C PHE A 26 21.65 -6.80 -3.70
N ASP A 27 22.12 -5.78 -2.99
CA ASP A 27 23.12 -5.93 -1.95
C ASP A 27 22.42 -5.96 -0.59
N GLY A 28 22.66 -6.97 0.23
CA GLY A 28 21.98 -7.06 1.51
C GLY A 28 22.46 -8.17 2.42
N VAL A 29 22.01 -8.08 3.67
CA VAL A 29 22.24 -9.05 4.73
C VAL A 29 20.89 -9.50 5.26
N ILE A 30 20.72 -10.83 5.31
CA ILE A 30 19.63 -11.47 6.04
C ILE A 30 20.28 -12.19 7.21
N ASP A 31 20.06 -11.66 8.40
CA ASP A 31 20.51 -12.27 9.64
C ASP A 31 19.36 -13.11 10.21
N PHE A 32 19.42 -14.42 9.98
CA PHE A 32 18.42 -15.35 10.50
C PHE A 32 18.50 -15.52 12.03
N GLN A 33 19.66 -15.30 12.63
CA GLN A 33 19.86 -15.43 14.07
C GLN A 33 19.23 -14.26 14.82
N ASN A 34 19.52 -13.04 14.35
CA ASN A 34 18.96 -11.80 14.91
C ASN A 34 17.63 -11.39 14.27
N LYS A 35 17.11 -12.19 13.33
CA LYS A 35 15.86 -11.95 12.57
C LYS A 35 15.83 -10.54 11.94
N GLY A 36 16.98 -10.09 11.46
CA GLY A 36 17.18 -8.79 10.84
C GLY A 36 17.31 -8.90 9.34
N ILE A 37 16.80 -7.88 8.63
CA ILE A 37 16.98 -7.72 7.19
C ILE A 37 17.49 -6.33 6.90
N SER A 38 18.44 -6.25 5.97
CA SER A 38 18.85 -4.99 5.36
C SER A 38 19.20 -5.28 3.91
N PHE A 39 18.53 -4.63 2.97
CA PHE A 39 18.90 -4.73 1.56
C PHE A 39 18.72 -3.40 0.85
N ASN A 40 19.56 -3.19 -0.15
CA ASN A 40 19.56 -2.07 -1.04
C ASN A 40 19.38 -2.57 -2.47
N LEU A 41 18.39 -2.02 -3.15
CA LEU A 41 18.10 -2.29 -4.55
C LEU A 41 18.31 -0.99 -5.32
N ASP A 42 19.41 -0.94 -6.06
CA ASP A 42 19.68 0.14 -7.00
C ASP A 42 18.91 -0.15 -8.30
N LEU A 43 18.00 0.75 -8.67
CA LEU A 43 17.21 0.67 -9.90
C LEU A 43 17.79 1.59 -10.99
N GLU A 44 19.08 1.93 -10.87
CA GLU A 44 19.83 2.82 -11.75
C GLU A 44 19.10 4.18 -11.88
N GLU A 45 18.77 4.60 -13.10
CA GLU A 45 18.10 5.86 -13.35
C GLU A 45 16.69 5.93 -12.76
N LYS A 46 16.08 4.81 -12.38
CA LYS A 46 14.73 4.76 -11.79
C LYS A 46 14.75 5.03 -10.28
N GLY A 47 15.92 5.15 -9.65
CA GLY A 47 16.09 5.48 -8.25
C GLY A 47 16.61 4.32 -7.41
N ARG A 48 16.50 4.44 -6.09
CA ARG A 48 17.00 3.46 -5.13
C ARG A 48 15.97 3.15 -4.05
N LEU A 49 15.89 1.87 -3.71
CA LEU A 49 15.04 1.32 -2.65
C LEU A 49 15.94 0.72 -1.57
N GLU A 50 15.85 1.24 -0.35
CA GLU A 50 16.54 0.69 0.81
C GLU A 50 15.50 0.13 1.77
N VAL A 51 15.69 -1.09 2.25
CA VAL A 51 14.81 -1.72 3.23
C VAL A 51 15.66 -2.17 4.40
N SER A 52 15.21 -1.84 5.60
CA SER A 52 15.80 -2.34 6.84
C SER A 52 14.70 -2.70 7.81
N GLY A 53 14.90 -3.74 8.60
CA GLY A 53 13.91 -4.13 9.60
C GLY A 53 14.28 -5.38 10.34
N GLY A 54 13.44 -5.75 11.29
CA GLY A 54 13.64 -6.96 12.05
C GLY A 54 12.46 -7.29 12.95
N ILE A 55 12.55 -8.46 13.56
CA ILE A 55 11.56 -9.00 14.49
C ILE A 55 12.25 -9.28 15.83
N GLU A 56 11.73 -8.68 16.89
CA GLU A 56 12.19 -8.89 18.26
C GLU A 56 11.02 -9.43 19.11
N GLY A 57 11.11 -10.70 19.50
CA GLY A 57 9.98 -11.41 20.11
C GLY A 57 8.79 -11.46 19.16
N ASP A 58 7.66 -10.90 19.61
CA ASP A 58 6.44 -10.71 18.79
C ASP A 58 6.35 -9.31 18.17
N SER A 59 7.34 -8.44 18.37
CA SER A 59 7.33 -7.10 17.77
C SER A 59 8.09 -7.08 16.45
N TYR A 60 7.67 -6.24 15.51
CA TYR A 60 8.41 -5.97 14.29
C TYR A 60 8.61 -4.46 14.08
N ARG A 61 9.68 -4.12 13.39
CA ARG A 61 9.94 -2.77 12.87
C ARG A 61 10.54 -2.88 11.49
N ILE A 62 9.99 -2.13 10.54
CA ILE A 62 10.46 -2.07 9.16
C ILE A 62 10.54 -0.60 8.75
N LYS A 63 11.62 -0.24 8.08
CA LYS A 63 11.84 1.03 7.39
C LYS A 63 12.09 0.74 5.92
N ILE A 64 11.40 1.47 5.06
CA ILE A 64 11.63 1.47 3.62
C ILE A 64 11.97 2.91 3.21
N SER A 65 13.15 3.11 2.67
CA SER A 65 13.59 4.41 2.15
C SER A 65 13.50 4.40 0.63
N LEU A 66 12.70 5.31 0.08
CA LEU A 66 12.65 5.58 -1.36
C LEU A 66 13.54 6.79 -1.65
N ARG A 67 14.50 6.62 -2.55
CA ARG A 67 15.46 7.67 -2.96
C ARG A 67 15.36 7.87 -4.46
N HIS A 68 14.83 9.03 -4.85
CA HIS A 68 14.69 9.44 -6.24
C HIS A 68 13.95 8.43 -7.13
N ILE A 69 12.89 7.80 -6.58
CA ILE A 69 12.07 6.87 -7.34
C ILE A 69 11.34 7.63 -8.44
N LYS A 70 11.62 7.30 -9.70
CA LYS A 70 10.97 7.93 -10.85
C LYS A 70 9.65 7.25 -11.17
N PHE A 71 8.56 8.02 -11.25
CA PHE A 71 7.25 7.59 -11.74
C PHE A 71 6.77 8.57 -12.82
N GLY A 72 6.85 8.14 -14.09
CA GLY A 72 6.63 9.04 -15.23
C GLY A 72 7.65 10.19 -15.22
N LYS A 73 7.16 11.43 -15.21
CA LYS A 73 8.00 12.65 -15.08
C LYS A 73 8.27 13.05 -13.63
N SER A 74 7.73 12.30 -12.66
CA SER A 74 7.81 12.64 -11.25
C SER A 74 8.96 11.93 -10.54
N ASN A 75 9.52 12.59 -9.53
CA ASN A 75 10.57 12.08 -8.65
C ASN A 75 10.05 12.04 -7.20
N LEU A 76 10.04 10.85 -6.60
CA LEU A 76 9.58 10.60 -5.24
C LEU A 76 10.76 10.28 -4.32
N VAL A 77 10.82 10.97 -3.18
CA VAL A 77 11.68 10.65 -2.03
C VAL A 77 10.78 10.51 -0.82
N THR A 78 10.90 9.45 -0.04
CA THR A 78 10.14 9.28 1.19
C THR A 78 10.77 8.21 2.07
N ASP A 79 10.63 8.34 3.38
CA ASP A 79 10.88 7.25 4.32
C ASP A 79 9.53 6.73 4.81
N PHE A 80 9.25 5.46 4.53
CA PHE A 80 8.12 4.72 5.06
C PHE A 80 8.56 3.91 6.27
N TYR A 81 7.77 3.95 7.33
CA TYR A 81 7.99 3.19 8.54
C TYR A 81 6.76 2.36 8.83
N THR A 82 6.97 1.15 9.35
CA THR A 82 5.93 0.39 10.01
C THR A 82 6.48 -0.34 11.22
N GLN A 83 5.68 -0.39 12.28
CA GLN A 83 6.00 -1.20 13.45
C GLN A 83 4.72 -1.71 14.12
N GLY A 84 4.85 -2.82 14.84
CA GLY A 84 3.71 -3.40 15.52
C GLY A 84 4.00 -4.74 16.16
N ILE A 85 2.93 -5.50 16.34
CA ILE A 85 2.93 -6.80 17.02
C ILE A 85 2.37 -7.91 16.13
N ILE A 86 2.96 -9.08 16.26
CA ILE A 86 2.59 -10.34 15.61
C ILE A 86 1.82 -11.16 16.63
N ILE A 87 0.53 -11.39 16.37
CA ILE A 87 -0.34 -12.17 17.25
C ILE A 87 -0.42 -13.59 16.70
N ARG A 88 -0.04 -14.56 17.52
CA ARG A 88 -0.03 -15.98 17.18
C ARG A 88 -1.16 -16.70 17.91
N ASP A 89 -1.69 -17.75 17.29
CA ASP A 89 -2.61 -18.66 17.96
C ASP A 89 -1.84 -19.53 18.96
N PRO A 90 -2.15 -19.49 20.26
CA PRO A 90 -1.49 -20.30 21.28
C PRO A 90 -1.59 -21.81 21.01
N ALA A 91 -2.66 -22.27 20.35
CA ALA A 91 -2.93 -23.69 20.14
C ALA A 91 -2.27 -24.25 18.86
N ALA A 92 -2.02 -23.41 17.85
CA ALA A 92 -1.59 -23.85 16.53
C ALA A 92 -0.21 -23.30 16.08
N ALA A 93 0.43 -22.44 16.88
CA ALA A 93 1.66 -21.70 16.51
C ALA A 93 1.57 -20.94 15.17
N LYS A 94 0.35 -20.77 14.65
CA LYS A 94 0.05 -20.09 13.39
C LYS A 94 -0.13 -18.60 13.61
N LEU A 95 0.16 -17.82 12.58
CA LEU A 95 -0.16 -16.40 12.54
C LEU A 95 -1.69 -16.22 12.63
N LYS A 96 -2.14 -15.47 13.62
CA LYS A 96 -3.56 -15.08 13.78
C LYS A 96 -3.79 -13.71 13.15
N SER A 97 -3.04 -12.72 13.57
CA SER A 97 -3.04 -11.39 12.96
C SER A 97 -1.75 -10.61 13.23
N VAL A 98 -1.54 -9.53 12.50
CA VAL A 98 -0.48 -8.54 12.69
C VAL A 98 -1.15 -7.21 12.89
N LYS A 99 -0.92 -6.55 14.02
CA LYS A 99 -1.41 -5.20 14.29
C LYS A 99 -0.26 -4.23 14.22
N GLY A 100 -0.45 -3.05 13.66
CA GLY A 100 0.65 -2.10 13.55
C GLY A 100 0.23 -0.69 13.21
N LYS A 101 1.24 0.16 13.19
CA LYS A 101 1.18 1.53 12.71
C LYS A 101 2.14 1.68 11.56
N ALA A 102 1.70 2.35 10.49
CA ALA A 102 2.54 2.76 9.38
C ALA A 102 2.49 4.28 9.22
N TRP A 103 3.60 4.89 8.84
CA TRP A 103 3.64 6.33 8.55
C TRP A 103 4.77 6.66 7.59
N THR A 104 4.69 7.84 6.97
CA THR A 104 5.78 8.40 6.18
C THR A 104 6.43 9.59 6.86
N GLN A 105 7.68 9.84 6.50
CA GLN A 105 8.41 11.06 6.84
C GLN A 105 9.28 11.49 5.66
N ASN A 106 9.60 12.78 5.62
CA ASN A 106 10.49 13.37 4.60
C ASN A 106 9.99 13.10 3.17
N THR A 107 8.68 13.13 2.95
CA THR A 107 8.08 12.85 1.64
C THR A 107 8.19 14.09 0.75
N LEU A 108 8.90 13.94 -0.36
CA LEU A 108 9.06 14.95 -1.40
C LEU A 108 8.59 14.39 -2.75
N LEU A 109 7.78 15.17 -3.47
CA LEU A 109 7.43 14.92 -4.86
C LEU A 109 7.97 16.07 -5.70
N ASN A 110 8.83 15.76 -6.67
CA ASN A 110 9.53 16.77 -7.48
C ASN A 110 10.20 17.84 -6.60
N PHE A 111 10.83 17.39 -5.51
CA PHE A 111 11.49 18.24 -4.51
C PHE A 111 10.58 19.20 -3.75
N LYS A 112 9.26 19.04 -3.86
CA LYS A 112 8.27 19.79 -3.08
C LYS A 112 7.75 18.92 -1.93
N PRO A 113 7.65 19.45 -0.70
CA PRO A 113 7.08 18.71 0.41
C PRO A 113 5.66 18.21 0.11
N LEU A 114 5.41 16.94 0.42
CA LEU A 114 4.06 16.38 0.45
C LEU A 114 3.59 16.21 1.89
N LYS A 115 2.28 16.09 2.05
CA LYS A 115 1.68 15.73 3.33
C LYS A 115 2.00 14.26 3.62
N GLU A 116 2.42 14.01 4.86
CA GLU A 116 2.70 12.67 5.34
C GLU A 116 1.40 11.89 5.62
N PHE A 117 1.48 10.57 5.52
CA PHE A 117 0.38 9.70 5.96
C PHE A 117 0.70 9.02 7.29
N LEU A 118 -0.35 8.66 8.02
CA LEU A 118 -0.32 7.82 9.21
C LEU A 118 -1.45 6.80 9.11
N ALA A 119 -1.21 5.55 9.47
CA ALA A 119 -2.22 4.50 9.47
C ALA A 119 -2.05 3.55 10.67
N ASP A 120 -3.17 3.21 11.30
CA ASP A 120 -3.31 2.11 12.26
C ASP A 120 -4.04 0.96 11.56
N TYR A 121 -3.45 -0.24 11.54
CA TYR A 121 -3.96 -1.38 10.77
C TYR A 121 -3.88 -2.71 11.51
N GLU A 122 -4.67 -3.66 11.01
CA GLU A 122 -4.61 -5.07 11.38
C GLU A 122 -4.72 -5.96 10.15
N ILE A 123 -3.75 -6.85 9.94
CA ILE A 123 -3.77 -7.87 8.89
C ILE A 123 -4.06 -9.22 9.54
N SER A 124 -5.12 -9.88 9.11
CA SER A 124 -5.48 -11.24 9.51
C SER A 124 -5.49 -12.15 8.27
N ASN A 125 -5.68 -13.45 8.46
CA ASN A 125 -5.63 -14.45 7.37
C ASN A 125 -6.59 -14.19 6.21
N SER A 126 -7.68 -13.45 6.43
CA SER A 126 -8.70 -13.16 5.43
C SER A 126 -9.00 -11.67 5.23
N ARG A 127 -8.37 -10.77 5.99
CA ARG A 127 -8.78 -9.37 6.00
C ARG A 127 -7.64 -8.42 6.39
N LEU A 128 -7.50 -7.34 5.62
CA LEU A 128 -6.82 -6.11 6.03
C LEU A 128 -7.86 -5.15 6.61
N THR A 129 -7.71 -4.79 7.88
CA THR A 129 -8.53 -3.76 8.55
C THR A 129 -7.70 -2.49 8.68
N ILE A 130 -8.26 -1.37 8.23
CA ILE A 130 -7.72 -0.03 8.42
C ILE A 130 -8.54 0.60 9.53
N HIS A 131 -7.97 0.67 10.74
CA HIS A 131 -8.66 1.28 11.89
C HIS A 131 -8.74 2.80 11.74
N ALA A 132 -7.63 3.37 11.27
CA ALA A 132 -7.54 4.76 10.90
C ALA A 132 -6.41 4.91 9.89
N LEU A 133 -6.63 5.67 8.83
CA LEU A 133 -5.60 6.20 7.96
C LEU A 133 -5.90 7.69 7.80
N SER A 134 -4.87 8.52 7.93
CA SER A 134 -4.97 9.95 7.66
C SER A 134 -3.89 10.36 6.68
N TRP A 135 -4.27 11.10 5.65
CA TRP A 135 -3.35 11.66 4.67
C TRP A 135 -3.88 13.00 4.19
N ALA A 136 -3.16 14.08 4.49
CA ALA A 136 -3.63 15.44 4.26
C ALA A 136 -5.04 15.66 4.85
N ASP A 137 -5.99 16.06 4.00
CA ASP A 137 -7.39 16.34 4.34
C ASP A 137 -8.28 15.09 4.21
N LEU A 138 -7.68 13.92 4.03
CA LEU A 138 -8.37 12.63 3.92
C LEU A 138 -8.18 11.77 5.16
N GLY A 139 -9.27 11.14 5.58
CA GLY A 139 -9.31 10.03 6.51
C GLY A 139 -9.89 8.79 5.82
N LEU A 140 -9.40 7.61 6.15
CA LEU A 140 -9.93 6.34 5.67
C LEU A 140 -10.01 5.34 6.82
N LYS A 141 -11.12 4.63 6.92
CA LYS A 141 -11.26 3.46 7.81
C LYS A 141 -12.12 2.40 7.14
N GLY A 142 -12.00 1.15 7.57
CA GLY A 142 -12.78 0.05 7.00
C GLY A 142 -11.93 -1.19 6.82
N TYR A 143 -12.30 -2.04 5.87
CA TYR A 143 -11.59 -3.28 5.63
C TYR A 143 -11.65 -3.75 4.18
N ILE A 144 -10.68 -4.58 3.84
CA ILE A 144 -10.57 -5.29 2.56
C ILE A 144 -10.41 -6.77 2.88
N GLU A 145 -11.28 -7.61 2.31
CA GLU A 145 -11.26 -9.06 2.48
C GLU A 145 -10.55 -9.76 1.33
N LYS A 146 -10.01 -10.93 1.64
CA LYS A 146 -9.51 -11.87 0.65
C LYS A 146 -10.68 -12.31 -0.24
N GLY A 147 -10.54 -12.11 -1.56
CA GLY A 147 -11.66 -12.20 -2.51
C GLY A 147 -12.15 -10.83 -2.99
N ALA A 148 -11.40 -9.77 -2.66
CA ALA A 148 -11.55 -8.41 -3.18
C ALA A 148 -12.90 -7.76 -2.86
N TYR A 149 -13.51 -8.14 -1.73
CA TYR A 149 -14.58 -7.38 -1.12
C TYR A 149 -13.99 -6.26 -0.26
N TYR A 150 -14.60 -5.08 -0.29
CA TYR A 150 -14.19 -3.95 0.53
C TYR A 150 -15.41 -3.21 1.10
N ASP A 151 -15.24 -2.70 2.31
CA ASP A 151 -16.14 -1.74 2.95
C ASP A 151 -15.27 -0.64 3.56
N LEU A 152 -15.27 0.52 2.91
CA LEU A 152 -14.38 1.63 3.21
C LEU A 152 -15.22 2.89 3.45
N LEU A 153 -14.89 3.61 4.52
CA LEU A 153 -15.39 4.95 4.77
C LEU A 153 -14.26 5.95 4.56
N LEU A 154 -14.40 6.76 3.52
CA LEU A 154 -13.59 7.93 3.26
C LEU A 154 -14.19 9.14 4.00
N ILE A 155 -13.34 9.89 4.70
CA ILE A 155 -13.68 11.11 5.43
C ILE A 155 -12.89 12.24 4.78
N ILE A 156 -13.57 13.30 4.37
CA ILE A 156 -12.95 14.47 3.73
C ILE A 156 -13.08 15.66 4.67
N ARG A 157 -11.95 16.30 5.01
CA ARG A 157 -11.84 17.37 6.01
C ARG A 157 -11.42 18.68 5.35
N GLU A 158 -12.40 19.48 4.94
CA GLU A 158 -12.16 20.83 4.38
C GLU A 158 -11.17 20.85 3.22
N MET A 159 -11.20 19.82 2.36
CA MET A 159 -10.35 19.73 1.18
C MET A 159 -10.72 20.82 0.16
N PRO A 160 -9.76 21.47 -0.51
CA PRO A 160 -10.06 22.35 -1.63
C PRO A 160 -10.82 21.61 -2.75
N LEU A 161 -11.86 22.22 -3.32
CA LEU A 161 -12.66 21.58 -4.38
C LEU A 161 -11.82 21.22 -5.62
N ARG A 162 -10.81 22.03 -5.93
CA ARG A 162 -9.82 21.76 -6.98
C ARG A 162 -9.04 20.47 -6.74
N ASP A 163 -8.68 20.19 -5.49
CA ASP A 163 -7.92 19.00 -5.12
C ASP A 163 -8.80 17.74 -5.19
N LEU A 164 -10.07 17.85 -4.79
CA LEU A 164 -11.05 16.77 -4.96
C LEU A 164 -11.28 16.46 -6.46
N ALA A 165 -11.40 17.49 -7.30
CA ALA A 165 -11.55 17.31 -8.74
C ALA A 165 -10.34 16.57 -9.35
N GLY A 166 -9.12 16.97 -8.96
CA GLY A 166 -7.90 16.26 -9.34
C GLY A 166 -7.88 14.80 -8.89
N LEU A 167 -8.34 14.50 -7.67
CA LEU A 167 -8.47 13.11 -7.16
C LEU A 167 -9.42 12.27 -8.01
N LEU A 168 -10.50 12.88 -8.51
CA LEU A 168 -11.50 12.23 -9.37
C LEU A 168 -11.09 12.18 -10.85
N GLY A 169 -9.90 12.66 -11.20
CA GLY A 169 -9.39 12.65 -12.57
C GLY A 169 -9.96 13.76 -13.45
N VAL A 170 -10.63 14.77 -12.87
CA VAL A 170 -11.03 15.98 -13.59
C VAL A 170 -9.84 16.92 -13.61
N SER A 171 -9.44 17.39 -14.80
CA SER A 171 -8.33 18.33 -14.91
C SER A 171 -8.65 19.62 -14.16
N PRO A 172 -7.83 20.03 -13.18
CA PRO A 172 -8.04 21.26 -12.43
C PRO A 172 -8.00 22.54 -13.27
N ASP A 173 -7.55 22.44 -14.52
CA ASP A 173 -7.42 23.55 -15.46
C ASP A 173 -8.64 23.66 -16.41
N GLU A 174 -9.52 22.65 -16.39
CA GLU A 174 -10.75 22.63 -17.20
C GLU A 174 -11.95 23.22 -16.46
N VAL A 175 -11.88 23.38 -15.13
CA VAL A 175 -12.96 23.94 -14.31
C VAL A 175 -12.37 24.80 -13.19
N GLU A 176 -12.68 26.09 -13.16
CA GLU A 176 -12.33 26.96 -12.03
C GLU A 176 -13.24 26.65 -10.83
N LEU A 177 -12.86 25.61 -10.07
CA LEU A 177 -13.51 25.25 -8.82
C LEU A 177 -12.83 25.96 -7.64
N SER A 178 -13.55 26.88 -7.02
CA SER A 178 -13.13 27.50 -5.75
C SER A 178 -13.95 26.95 -4.59
N GLY A 179 -13.45 27.09 -3.36
CA GLY A 179 -14.12 26.65 -2.13
C GLY A 179 -13.58 25.33 -1.57
N VAL A 180 -14.25 24.85 -0.52
CA VAL A 180 -13.85 23.65 0.22
C VAL A 180 -14.99 22.65 0.32
N VAL A 181 -14.64 21.37 0.37
CA VAL A 181 -15.55 20.24 0.52
C VAL A 181 -15.22 19.45 1.78
N SER A 182 -16.26 19.04 2.49
CA SER A 182 -16.16 18.19 3.66
C SER A 182 -17.28 17.16 3.65
N GLY A 183 -17.07 16.03 4.32
CA GLY A 183 -18.10 15.01 4.43
C GLY A 183 -17.52 13.61 4.39
N GLU A 184 -18.37 12.66 4.06
CA GLU A 184 -18.01 11.25 4.11
C GLU A 184 -18.53 10.53 2.86
N ALA A 185 -17.78 9.53 2.40
CA ALA A 185 -18.18 8.62 1.34
C ALA A 185 -17.95 7.17 1.77
N SER A 186 -19.01 6.36 1.73
CA SER A 186 -18.94 4.91 1.92
C SER A 186 -18.78 4.24 0.56
N ILE A 187 -17.79 3.37 0.46
CA ILE A 187 -17.42 2.61 -0.74
C ILE A 187 -17.49 1.14 -0.37
N ARG A 188 -18.46 0.43 -0.96
CA ARG A 188 -18.73 -0.98 -0.66
C ARG A 188 -18.87 -1.78 -1.95
N GLY A 189 -18.27 -2.96 -2.02
CA GLY A 189 -18.44 -3.82 -3.19
C GLY A 189 -17.40 -4.91 -3.31
N LYS A 190 -17.51 -5.68 -4.39
CA LYS A 190 -16.56 -6.72 -4.78
C LYS A 190 -15.94 -6.35 -6.13
N GLN A 191 -14.63 -6.59 -6.29
CA GLN A 191 -13.92 -6.31 -7.55
C GLN A 191 -14.28 -7.28 -8.70
N ASP A 192 -15.03 -8.34 -8.41
CA ASP A 192 -15.34 -9.41 -9.37
C ASP A 192 -16.42 -8.96 -10.38
N GLU A 193 -16.11 -9.04 -11.68
CA GLU A 193 -16.88 -8.47 -12.80
C GLU A 193 -18.33 -9.00 -12.95
N ALA A 194 -18.77 -9.93 -12.09
CA ALA A 194 -20.03 -10.65 -12.23
C ALA A 194 -21.03 -10.46 -11.07
N ALA A 195 -20.75 -9.67 -10.02
CA ALA A 195 -21.69 -9.51 -8.90
C ALA A 195 -21.70 -8.10 -8.28
N ASP A 196 -22.86 -7.44 -8.35
CA ASP A 196 -23.33 -6.25 -7.61
C ASP A 196 -22.57 -4.91 -7.73
N GLY A 197 -21.42 -4.86 -8.40
CA GLY A 197 -20.73 -3.60 -8.71
C GLY A 197 -20.23 -2.83 -7.49
N VAL A 198 -19.61 -1.67 -7.74
CA VAL A 198 -19.11 -0.77 -6.69
C VAL A 198 -20.22 0.17 -6.25
N LYS A 199 -20.68 0.05 -5.01
CA LYS A 199 -21.63 1.01 -4.43
C LYS A 199 -20.87 2.15 -3.76
N ILE A 200 -21.16 3.38 -4.16
CA ILE A 200 -20.62 4.60 -3.56
C ILE A 200 -21.80 5.41 -3.01
N GLU A 201 -21.79 5.68 -1.71
CA GLU A 201 -22.77 6.54 -1.04
C GLU A 201 -22.03 7.71 -0.40
N ALA A 202 -22.28 8.93 -0.86
CA ALA A 202 -21.56 10.10 -0.40
C ALA A 202 -22.50 11.15 0.19
N LYS A 203 -22.09 11.72 1.32
CA LYS A 203 -22.71 12.89 1.94
C LYS A 203 -21.65 13.98 2.04
N LEU A 204 -21.59 14.82 1.00
CA LEU A 204 -20.61 15.89 0.88
C LEU A 204 -21.28 17.25 1.02
N THR A 205 -20.60 18.17 1.68
CA THR A 205 -21.00 19.58 1.84
C THR A 205 -19.90 20.46 1.26
N ALA A 206 -20.23 21.18 0.20
CA ALA A 206 -19.40 22.25 -0.32
C ALA A 206 -19.71 23.57 0.42
N ARG A 207 -18.68 24.35 0.73
CA ARG A 207 -18.82 25.69 1.32
C ARG A 207 -17.97 26.69 0.52
N LYS A 208 -18.51 27.90 0.38
CA LYS A 208 -17.85 29.02 -0.34
C LYS A 208 -17.45 28.64 -1.77
N GLY A 209 -18.26 27.82 -2.44
CA GLY A 209 -17.98 27.35 -3.79
C GLY A 209 -18.38 28.36 -4.86
N SER A 210 -17.52 28.58 -5.85
CA SER A 210 -17.86 29.20 -7.13
C SER A 210 -17.43 28.29 -8.28
N VAL A 211 -18.17 28.36 -9.38
CA VAL A 211 -17.83 27.74 -10.67
C VAL A 211 -17.82 28.87 -11.69
N SER A 212 -16.68 29.13 -12.33
CA SER A 212 -16.53 30.09 -13.43
C SER A 212 -16.05 29.40 -14.70
#